data_AF-B2MUU6-F1
#
_entry.id   AF-B2MUU6-F1
#
_cell.length_a   1.000
_cell.length_b   1.000
_cell.length_c   1.000
_cell.angle_alpha   90.00
_cell.angle_beta   90.00
_cell.angle_gamma   90.00
#
_symmetry.space_group_name_H-M   'P 1'
#
loop_
_entity.id
_entity.type
_entity.pdbx_description
1 polymer ?
#
loop_
_entity_poly.entity_id
_entity_poly.type
_entity_poly.pdbx_seq_one_letter_code
_entity_poly.pdbx_strand_id
1 'polypeptide(L)'
;DTVPRVYYADLYTDDGQYMATKSPFFDAINTLLKARVQYVAGGQSMSVDSNDVLTSVRYGKNAMTASDTGTSETRTEGVGVIVSNNAELQLEDGHTVTLHMGAAHKNQAYRALLSTTADGLAYYDTDENAPVAYTDANGDLIFTNESIYGVQNPQVSGYLAVWVPVGAQQDQDARTASDTTTNTSDKVFHSNAALDSQVIYEGFSNFQAFATDSSEYTNVVIAQNADQFKQWGVTSFQLAPQYRSSTDTSFLDSIIQNGYAFTDRYDLGYGTPTQYGAVDHVRA
;
A
#
# COMPACT_ATOMS: atom_id res chain seq x y z
N ASP A 1 -8.87 8.36 -6.23
CA ASP A 1 -8.52 9.79 -6.21
C ASP A 1 -7.51 10.12 -5.12
N THR A 2 -6.37 9.42 -5.11
CA THR A 2 -5.26 9.70 -4.18
C THR A 2 -3.96 9.06 -4.67
N VAL A 3 -2.85 9.77 -4.47
CA VAL A 3 -1.49 9.20 -4.60
C VAL A 3 -1.02 8.84 -3.19
N PRO A 4 -1.02 7.55 -2.81
CA PRO A 4 -0.58 7.14 -1.48
C PRO A 4 0.92 7.36 -1.34
N ARG A 5 1.35 7.72 -0.13
CA ARG A 5 2.75 7.73 0.29
C ARG A 5 2.96 6.70 1.37
N VAL A 6 3.79 5.69 1.10
CA VAL A 6 4.19 4.67 2.08
C VAL A 6 5.40 5.18 2.85
N TYR A 7 5.36 5.08 4.17
CA TYR A 7 6.47 5.45 5.04
C TYR A 7 7.41 4.27 5.24
N TYR A 8 8.73 4.53 5.18
CA TYR A 8 9.77 3.51 5.38
C TYR A 8 9.57 2.70 6.67
N ALA A 9 9.24 3.35 7.78
CA ALA A 9 9.19 2.68 9.07
C ALA A 9 7.95 1.80 9.30
N ASP A 10 6.93 1.95 8.45
CA ASP A 10 5.81 1.02 8.48
C ASP A 10 6.23 -0.34 7.89
N LEU A 11 7.30 -0.38 7.08
CA LEU A 11 7.88 -1.61 6.52
C LEU A 11 9.09 -2.12 7.31
N TYR A 12 9.94 -1.23 7.82
CA TYR A 12 11.18 -1.59 8.51
C TYR A 12 11.28 -0.91 9.87
N THR A 13 12.07 -1.43 10.80
CA THR A 13 12.23 -0.74 12.09
C THR A 13 12.99 0.58 11.91
N ASP A 14 12.62 1.55 12.74
CA ASP A 14 13.18 2.90 12.72
C ASP A 14 14.63 2.98 13.20
N ASP A 15 15.05 2.08 14.09
CA ASP A 15 16.25 2.18 14.94
C ASP A 15 17.44 1.31 14.48
N GLY A 16 17.40 0.80 13.25
CA GLY A 16 18.39 -0.13 12.70
C GLY A 16 19.14 0.40 11.48
N GLN A 17 20.02 -0.45 10.93
CA GLN A 17 20.54 -0.24 9.58
C GLN A 17 19.40 -0.27 8.55
N TYR A 18 19.58 0.46 7.45
CA TYR A 18 18.53 0.63 6.46
C TYR A 18 18.04 -0.70 5.89
N MET A 19 16.72 -0.93 5.92
CA MET A 19 16.05 -2.16 5.49
C MET A 19 16.48 -3.45 6.22
N ALA A 20 17.18 -3.36 7.35
CA ALA A 20 17.75 -4.54 8.01
C ALA A 20 16.71 -5.41 8.74
N THR A 21 15.75 -4.77 9.42
CA THR A 21 14.73 -5.45 10.22
C THR A 21 13.35 -5.05 9.74
N LYS A 22 12.53 -6.03 9.34
CA LYS A 22 11.14 -5.80 8.95
C LYS A 22 10.28 -5.44 10.18
N SER A 23 9.32 -4.54 10.00
CA SER A 23 8.29 -4.27 11.00
C SER A 23 7.30 -5.45 11.09
N PRO A 24 6.48 -5.53 12.15
CA PRO A 24 5.35 -6.45 12.19
C PRO A 24 4.32 -6.24 11.09
N PHE A 25 4.33 -5.11 10.37
CA PHE A 25 3.37 -4.77 9.33
C PHE A 25 3.89 -5.01 7.90
N PHE A 26 5.17 -5.38 7.75
CA PHE A 26 5.84 -5.54 6.46
C PHE A 26 5.03 -6.40 5.50
N ASP A 27 4.65 -7.61 5.91
CA ASP A 27 4.00 -8.57 5.01
C ASP A 27 2.61 -8.09 4.56
N ALA A 28 1.84 -7.46 5.46
CA ALA A 28 0.53 -6.90 5.13
C ALA A 28 0.64 -5.75 4.12
N ILE A 29 1.55 -4.79 4.36
CA ILE A 29 1.76 -3.64 3.46
C ILE A 29 2.37 -4.09 2.12
N ASN A 30 3.34 -5.02 2.14
CA ASN A 30 3.91 -5.63 0.93
C ASN A 30 2.82 -6.29 0.07
N THR A 31 1.93 -7.07 0.70
CA THR A 31 0.80 -7.74 0.02
C THR A 31 -0.15 -6.71 -0.59
N LEU A 32 -0.51 -5.67 0.17
CA LEU A 32 -1.38 -4.59 -0.30
C LEU A 32 -0.78 -3.79 -1.46
N LEU A 33 0.53 -3.51 -1.44
CA LEU A 33 1.21 -2.77 -2.50
C LEU A 33 1.24 -3.55 -3.82
N LYS A 34 1.58 -4.85 -3.77
CA LYS A 34 1.53 -5.72 -4.95
C LYS A 34 0.11 -5.84 -5.49
N ALA A 35 -0.86 -6.09 -4.60
CA ALA A 35 -2.27 -6.20 -5.00
C ALA A 35 -2.82 -4.88 -5.58
N ARG A 36 -2.34 -3.73 -5.11
CA ARG A 36 -2.71 -2.43 -5.67
C ARG A 36 -2.38 -2.34 -7.15
N VAL A 37 -1.19 -2.78 -7.56
CA VAL A 37 -0.78 -2.84 -8.96
C VAL A 37 -1.68 -3.80 -9.74
N GLN A 38 -1.90 -5.00 -9.18
CA GLN A 38 -2.57 -6.07 -9.91
C GLN A 38 -4.09 -5.90 -10.04
N TYR A 39 -4.77 -5.28 -9.07
CA TYR A 39 -6.23 -5.31 -8.97
C TYR A 39 -6.90 -3.93 -8.83
N VAL A 40 -6.24 -2.93 -8.23
CA VAL A 40 -6.94 -1.74 -7.73
C VAL A 40 -7.13 -0.68 -8.82
N ALA A 41 -8.32 -0.65 -9.42
CA ALA A 41 -8.71 0.32 -10.43
C ALA A 41 -10.23 0.59 -10.44
N GLY A 42 -10.67 1.50 -11.32
CA GLY A 42 -12.09 1.81 -11.51
C GLY A 42 -12.70 2.74 -10.45
N GLY A 43 -14.02 2.82 -10.44
CA GLY A 43 -14.79 3.59 -9.46
C GLY A 43 -14.68 3.03 -8.05
N GLN A 44 -15.26 3.76 -7.10
CA GLN A 44 -15.25 3.38 -5.69
C GLN A 44 -16.64 3.59 -5.06
N SER A 45 -17.03 2.65 -4.20
CA SER A 45 -18.09 2.87 -3.21
C SER A 45 -17.57 2.59 -1.82
N MET A 46 -17.97 3.42 -0.86
CA MET A 46 -17.71 3.23 0.55
C MET A 46 -18.98 3.45 1.35
N SER A 47 -19.23 2.60 2.34
CA SER A 47 -20.35 2.72 3.27
C SER A 47 -19.96 2.19 4.64
N VAL A 48 -20.68 2.62 5.67
CA VAL A 48 -20.66 2.01 7.00
C VAL A 48 -22.05 1.45 7.25
N ASP A 49 -22.12 0.17 7.62
CA ASP A 49 -23.39 -0.51 7.86
C ASP A 49 -23.96 -0.22 9.26
N SER A 50 -25.07 -0.88 9.62
CA SER A 50 -25.69 -0.74 10.93
C SER A 50 -24.89 -1.36 12.09
N ASN A 51 -23.85 -2.14 11.80
CA ASN A 51 -22.96 -2.77 12.77
C ASN A 51 -21.67 -1.95 12.99
N ASP A 52 -21.59 -0.73 12.43
CA ASP A 52 -20.38 0.11 12.41
C ASP A 52 -19.20 -0.56 11.69
N VAL A 53 -19.50 -1.35 10.65
CA VAL A 53 -18.52 -1.98 9.78
C VAL A 53 -18.42 -1.20 8.48
N LEU A 54 -17.22 -0.74 8.15
CA LEU A 54 -16.91 -0.09 6.89
C LEU A 54 -16.71 -1.11 5.79
N THR A 55 -17.38 -0.90 4.66
CA THR A 55 -17.16 -1.62 3.40
C THR A 55 -16.64 -0.65 2.35
N SER A 56 -15.58 -1.04 1.64
CA SER A 56 -14.99 -0.28 0.53
C SER A 56 -14.77 -1.19 -0.65
N VAL A 57 -15.29 -0.81 -1.82
CA VAL A 57 -15.20 -1.60 -3.06
C VAL A 57 -14.59 -0.74 -4.16
N ARG A 58 -13.71 -1.34 -4.95
CA ARG A 58 -13.26 -0.85 -6.26
C ARG A 58 -13.67 -1.84 -7.33
N TYR A 59 -14.23 -1.36 -8.43
CA TYR A 59 -14.88 -2.21 -9.45
C TYR A 59 -13.95 -2.75 -10.53
N GLY A 60 -12.66 -2.40 -10.51
CA GLY A 60 -11.75 -2.74 -11.59
C GLY A 60 -11.82 -1.75 -12.77
N LYS A 61 -10.79 -1.74 -13.60
CA LYS A 61 -10.61 -0.77 -14.67
C LYS A 61 -11.81 -0.76 -15.62
N ASN A 62 -12.17 0.42 -16.11
CA ASN A 62 -13.33 0.68 -16.98
C ASN A 62 -14.73 0.40 -16.37
N ALA A 63 -14.85 0.12 -15.07
CA ALA A 63 -16.12 0.16 -14.34
C ALA A 63 -16.08 1.27 -13.30
N MET A 64 -16.95 2.29 -13.42
CA MET A 64 -16.96 3.47 -12.55
C MET A 64 -18.11 3.44 -11.53
N THR A 65 -19.15 2.67 -11.80
CA THR A 65 -20.32 2.49 -10.94
C THR A 65 -20.63 1.01 -10.76
N ALA A 66 -21.35 0.65 -9.69
CA ALA A 66 -21.77 -0.73 -9.42
C ALA A 66 -22.63 -1.34 -10.54
N SER A 67 -23.27 -0.54 -11.39
CA SER A 67 -24.07 -1.00 -12.52
C SER A 67 -23.26 -1.29 -13.79
N ASP A 68 -22.01 -0.82 -13.86
CA ASP A 68 -21.18 -1.00 -15.04
C ASP A 68 -20.76 -2.47 -15.18
N THR A 69 -20.88 -3.01 -16.39
CA THR A 69 -20.44 -4.38 -16.69
C THR A 69 -18.95 -4.47 -17.03
N GLY A 70 -18.27 -3.33 -17.15
CA GLY A 70 -16.85 -3.24 -17.46
C GLY A 70 -16.46 -3.76 -18.84
N THR A 71 -15.21 -4.17 -18.93
CA THR A 71 -14.53 -4.77 -20.09
C THR A 71 -14.01 -6.16 -19.69
N SER A 72 -13.27 -6.84 -20.58
CA SER A 72 -12.69 -8.15 -20.25
C SER A 72 -11.66 -8.10 -19.12
N GLU A 73 -10.84 -7.03 -19.04
CA GLU A 73 -9.84 -6.86 -17.97
C GLU A 73 -10.50 -6.65 -16.60
N THR A 74 -11.65 -5.97 -16.56
CA THR A 74 -12.40 -5.69 -15.33
C THR A 74 -12.72 -6.95 -14.52
N ARG A 75 -13.01 -8.08 -15.19
CA ARG A 75 -13.50 -9.29 -14.53
C ARG A 75 -12.56 -9.80 -13.45
N THR A 76 -11.25 -9.73 -13.65
CA THR A 76 -10.25 -10.22 -12.68
C THR A 76 -9.55 -9.10 -11.93
N GLU A 77 -10.09 -7.89 -11.98
CA GLU A 77 -9.64 -6.71 -11.23
C GLU A 77 -10.67 -6.30 -10.16
N GLY A 78 -10.41 -5.20 -9.45
CA GLY A 78 -11.23 -4.73 -8.35
C GLY A 78 -10.84 -5.37 -7.02
N VAL A 79 -11.30 -4.76 -5.94
CA VAL A 79 -11.02 -5.20 -4.57
C VAL A 79 -12.19 -4.86 -3.66
N GLY A 80 -12.47 -5.73 -2.71
CA GLY A 80 -13.43 -5.50 -1.63
C GLY A 80 -12.73 -5.52 -0.28
N VAL A 81 -13.01 -4.54 0.57
CA VAL A 81 -12.35 -4.33 1.87
C VAL A 81 -13.41 -4.16 2.94
N ILE A 82 -13.26 -4.90 4.04
CA ILE A 82 -14.09 -4.81 5.25
C ILE A 82 -13.20 -4.35 6.39
N VAL A 83 -13.62 -3.30 7.09
CA VAL A 83 -12.90 -2.76 8.26
C VAL A 83 -13.87 -2.52 9.40
N SER A 84 -13.50 -2.94 10.60
CA SER A 84 -14.11 -2.48 11.85
C SER A 84 -13.02 -2.03 12.81
N ASN A 85 -13.31 -1.03 13.63
CA ASN A 85 -12.47 -0.60 14.75
C ASN A 85 -12.98 -1.14 16.10
N ASN A 86 -14.00 -1.99 16.10
CA ASN A 86 -14.58 -2.58 17.30
C ASN A 86 -13.96 -3.96 17.57
N ALA A 87 -13.02 -4.02 18.52
CA ALA A 87 -12.36 -5.27 18.92
C ALA A 87 -13.31 -6.30 19.56
N GLU A 88 -14.50 -5.88 19.99
CA GLU A 88 -15.56 -6.73 20.55
C GLU A 88 -16.69 -6.99 19.55
N LEU A 89 -16.50 -6.68 18.26
CA LEU A 89 -17.51 -6.88 17.23
C LEU A 89 -18.04 -8.32 17.24
N GLN A 90 -19.35 -8.48 17.40
CA GLN A 90 -20.07 -9.73 17.28
C GLN A 90 -21.33 -9.45 16.49
N LEU A 91 -21.42 -10.02 15.27
CA LEU A 91 -22.65 -9.93 14.50
C LEU A 91 -23.72 -10.82 15.13
N GLU A 92 -24.92 -10.28 15.31
CA GLU A 92 -26.09 -11.07 15.74
C GLU A 92 -26.44 -12.14 14.70
N ASP A 93 -27.07 -13.23 15.13
CA ASP A 93 -27.52 -14.29 14.23
C ASP A 93 -28.47 -13.73 13.16
N GLY A 94 -28.14 -13.99 11.89
CA GLY A 94 -28.89 -13.50 10.74
C GLY A 94 -28.48 -12.10 10.24
N HIS A 95 -27.62 -11.38 10.97
CA HIS A 95 -27.01 -10.16 10.45
C HIS A 95 -25.87 -10.50 9.48
N THR A 96 -25.64 -9.61 8.51
CA THR A 96 -24.61 -9.80 7.48
C THR A 96 -23.86 -8.50 7.22
N VAL A 97 -22.60 -8.65 6.78
CA VAL A 97 -21.82 -7.60 6.14
C VAL A 97 -21.72 -7.95 4.66
N THR A 98 -22.09 -7.02 3.78
CA THR A 98 -22.13 -7.26 2.33
C THR A 98 -21.16 -6.34 1.59
N LEU A 99 -20.30 -6.92 0.75
CA LEU A 99 -19.54 -6.17 -0.25
C LEU A 99 -20.26 -6.24 -1.60
N HIS A 100 -20.72 -5.09 -2.06
CA HIS A 100 -21.37 -4.94 -3.38
C HIS A 100 -20.31 -4.83 -4.48
N MET A 101 -19.79 -5.96 -4.96
CA MET A 101 -18.72 -5.99 -5.96
C MET A 101 -19.17 -5.45 -7.32
N GLY A 102 -20.47 -5.44 -7.60
CA GLY A 102 -21.05 -4.80 -8.78
C GLY A 102 -21.26 -5.74 -9.98
N ALA A 103 -21.84 -5.19 -11.04
CA ALA A 103 -22.39 -5.95 -12.16
C ALA A 103 -21.34 -6.70 -12.99
N ALA A 104 -20.10 -6.20 -13.04
CA ALA A 104 -18.97 -6.89 -13.66
C ALA A 104 -18.58 -8.19 -12.93
N HIS A 105 -18.99 -8.34 -11.67
CA HIS A 105 -18.52 -9.37 -10.74
C HIS A 105 -19.60 -10.34 -10.26
N LYS A 106 -20.69 -10.51 -11.02
CA LYS A 106 -21.75 -11.48 -10.74
C LYS A 106 -21.24 -12.92 -10.83
N ASN A 107 -21.71 -13.79 -9.92
CA ASN A 107 -21.43 -15.23 -9.87
C ASN A 107 -19.94 -15.56 -10.03
N GLN A 108 -19.12 -14.97 -9.17
CA GLN A 108 -17.67 -14.97 -9.28
C GLN A 108 -17.01 -15.45 -8.00
N ALA A 109 -15.95 -16.25 -8.15
CA ALA A 109 -15.06 -16.59 -7.04
C ALA A 109 -14.15 -15.41 -6.70
N TYR A 110 -14.11 -15.08 -5.41
CA TYR A 110 -13.16 -14.16 -4.78
C TYR A 110 -12.32 -14.94 -3.78
N ARG A 111 -11.07 -14.53 -3.61
CA ARG A 111 -10.19 -15.09 -2.60
C ARG A 111 -9.72 -14.02 -1.64
N ALA A 112 -9.41 -14.43 -0.42
CA ALA A 112 -8.81 -13.55 0.57
C ALA A 112 -7.42 -13.09 0.10
N LEU A 113 -7.16 -11.80 0.26
CA LEU A 113 -5.83 -11.20 0.19
C LEU A 113 -5.26 -11.01 1.59
N LEU A 114 -6.08 -10.49 2.50
CA LEU A 114 -5.80 -10.39 3.92
C LEU A 114 -7.01 -10.91 4.72
N SER A 115 -6.77 -11.55 5.84
CA SER A 115 -7.81 -11.97 6.77
C SER A 115 -7.35 -11.86 8.22
N THR A 116 -8.19 -11.28 9.07
CA THR A 116 -8.00 -11.27 10.52
C THR A 116 -7.87 -12.67 11.10
N THR A 117 -6.90 -12.85 12.01
CA THR A 117 -6.72 -14.03 12.85
C THR A 117 -6.62 -13.63 14.31
N ALA A 118 -6.61 -14.61 15.23
CA ALA A 118 -6.46 -14.34 16.66
C ALA A 118 -5.13 -13.62 16.99
N ASP A 119 -4.05 -13.98 16.30
CA ASP A 119 -2.69 -13.50 16.62
C ASP A 119 -2.17 -12.41 15.67
N GLY A 120 -2.93 -12.07 14.61
CA GLY A 120 -2.50 -11.08 13.62
C GLY A 120 -3.38 -11.05 12.37
N LEU A 121 -2.72 -11.07 11.22
CA LEU A 121 -3.30 -11.17 9.88
C LEU A 121 -2.71 -12.36 9.13
N ALA A 122 -3.55 -13.12 8.45
CA ALA A 122 -3.13 -14.02 7.38
C ALA A 122 -3.06 -13.22 6.07
N TYR A 123 -2.06 -13.51 5.23
CA TYR A 123 -1.80 -12.85 3.96
C TYR A 123 -1.60 -13.88 2.87
N TYR A 124 -2.18 -13.61 1.70
CA TYR A 124 -2.19 -14.52 0.57
C TYR A 124 -1.75 -13.77 -0.70
N ASP A 125 -0.52 -14.02 -1.16
CA ASP A 125 0.02 -13.40 -2.38
C ASP A 125 -0.52 -14.04 -3.66
N THR A 126 -1.12 -15.23 -3.57
CA THR A 126 -1.66 -15.99 -4.71
C THR A 126 -3.03 -16.57 -4.40
N ASP A 127 -3.69 -17.12 -5.41
CA ASP A 127 -4.97 -17.83 -5.23
C ASP A 127 -4.79 -19.18 -4.52
N GLU A 128 -3.56 -19.70 -4.43
CA GLU A 128 -3.27 -20.99 -3.80
C GLU A 128 -3.47 -20.91 -2.28
N ASN A 129 -4.25 -21.85 -1.72
CA ASN A 129 -4.55 -21.96 -0.28
C ASN A 129 -5.28 -20.75 0.35
N ALA A 130 -5.69 -19.77 -0.45
CA ALA A 130 -6.48 -18.64 0.00
C ALA A 130 -7.95 -19.06 0.21
N PRO A 131 -8.60 -18.70 1.34
CA PRO A 131 -10.04 -18.87 1.51
C PRO A 131 -10.81 -18.22 0.36
N VAL A 132 -11.84 -18.92 -0.14
CA VAL A 132 -12.66 -18.48 -1.28
C VAL A 132 -14.08 -18.16 -0.83
N ALA A 133 -14.62 -17.04 -1.30
CA ALA A 133 -16.02 -16.66 -1.20
C ALA A 133 -16.61 -16.43 -2.60
N TYR A 134 -17.93 -16.48 -2.74
CA TYR A 134 -18.59 -16.36 -4.04
C TYR A 134 -19.59 -15.22 -4.04
N THR A 135 -19.57 -14.40 -5.07
CA THR A 135 -20.63 -13.42 -5.28
C THR A 135 -21.91 -14.11 -5.76
N ASP A 136 -23.05 -13.56 -5.37
CA ASP A 136 -24.35 -13.98 -5.88
C ASP A 136 -24.62 -13.48 -7.32
N ALA A 137 -25.88 -13.59 -7.78
CA ALA A 137 -26.29 -13.09 -9.10
C ALA A 137 -26.33 -11.56 -9.22
N ASN A 138 -26.22 -10.83 -8.11
CA ASN A 138 -26.14 -9.37 -8.07
C ASN A 138 -24.69 -8.86 -8.04
N GLY A 139 -23.73 -9.74 -7.69
CA GLY A 139 -22.34 -9.35 -7.50
C GLY A 139 -22.01 -9.10 -6.03
N ASP A 140 -22.78 -9.65 -5.10
CA ASP A 140 -22.62 -9.38 -3.67
C ASP A 140 -21.86 -10.53 -2.98
N LEU A 141 -20.77 -10.20 -2.27
CA LEU A 141 -20.16 -11.10 -1.28
C LEU A 141 -20.84 -10.85 0.07
N ILE A 142 -21.46 -11.90 0.63
CA ILE A 142 -22.25 -11.81 1.86
C ILE A 142 -21.55 -12.60 2.96
N PHE A 143 -21.19 -11.91 4.05
CA PHE A 143 -20.48 -12.48 5.19
C PHE A 143 -21.37 -12.48 6.44
N THR A 144 -21.27 -13.53 7.25
CA THR A 144 -22.05 -13.72 8.48
C THR A 144 -21.14 -13.67 9.71
N ASN A 145 -21.74 -13.85 10.90
CA ASN A 145 -21.04 -13.97 12.18
C ASN A 145 -20.03 -15.13 12.26
N GLU A 146 -20.07 -16.09 11.33
CA GLU A 146 -19.05 -17.15 11.21
C GLU A 146 -17.69 -16.62 10.73
N SER A 147 -17.68 -15.48 10.04
CA SER A 147 -16.49 -14.93 9.36
C SER A 147 -16.12 -13.51 9.80
N ILE A 148 -17.08 -12.75 10.31
CA ILE A 148 -16.88 -11.37 10.80
C ILE A 148 -16.96 -11.38 12.32
N TYR A 149 -15.85 -11.04 12.97
CA TYR A 149 -15.72 -10.99 14.43
C TYR A 149 -14.65 -9.97 14.82
N GLY A 150 -14.75 -9.40 16.01
CA GLY A 150 -13.75 -8.50 16.56
C GLY A 150 -12.55 -9.27 17.10
N VAL A 151 -11.36 -8.72 16.90
CA VAL A 151 -10.12 -9.18 17.56
C VAL A 151 -9.37 -8.01 18.16
N GLN A 152 -8.48 -8.33 19.09
CA GLN A 152 -7.46 -7.42 19.57
C GLN A 152 -6.10 -8.11 19.54
N ASN A 153 -5.27 -7.75 18.56
CA ASN A 153 -3.92 -8.24 18.39
C ASN A 153 -2.97 -7.09 17.95
N PRO A 154 -1.65 -7.31 17.87
CA PRO A 154 -0.70 -6.23 17.53
C PRO A 154 -0.89 -5.59 16.14
N GLN A 155 -1.57 -6.26 15.21
CA GLN A 155 -1.80 -5.77 13.84
C GLN A 155 -3.21 -5.20 13.64
N VAL A 156 -4.20 -5.66 14.40
CA VAL A 156 -5.62 -5.28 14.27
C VAL A 156 -6.28 -5.17 15.64
N SER A 157 -6.94 -4.04 15.90
CA SER A 157 -7.87 -3.84 17.01
C SER A 157 -9.25 -3.55 16.42
N GLY A 158 -10.02 -4.61 16.14
CA GLY A 158 -11.23 -4.56 15.32
C GLY A 158 -11.30 -5.73 14.34
N TYR A 159 -11.52 -5.46 13.06
CA TYR A 159 -11.54 -6.46 12.00
C TYR A 159 -10.97 -5.90 10.69
N LEU A 160 -10.26 -6.73 9.93
CA LEU A 160 -9.79 -6.42 8.58
C LEU A 160 -9.88 -7.66 7.69
N ALA A 161 -10.58 -7.53 6.58
CA ALA A 161 -10.53 -8.51 5.49
C ALA A 161 -10.45 -7.80 4.14
N VAL A 162 -9.65 -8.37 3.24
CA VAL A 162 -9.50 -7.87 1.87
C VAL A 162 -9.70 -9.02 0.91
N TRP A 163 -10.48 -8.80 -0.14
CA TRP A 163 -10.90 -9.82 -1.11
C TRP A 163 -10.64 -9.33 -2.52
N VAL A 164 -10.06 -10.19 -3.35
CA VAL A 164 -9.79 -9.94 -4.78
C VAL A 164 -10.32 -11.09 -5.63
N PRO A 165 -10.64 -10.87 -6.92
CA PRO A 165 -11.13 -11.95 -7.77
C PRO A 165 -10.08 -13.04 -7.98
N VAL A 166 -10.56 -14.29 -8.04
CA VAL A 166 -9.73 -15.44 -8.46
C VAL A 166 -9.45 -15.39 -9.95
N GLY A 167 -8.27 -15.86 -10.37
CA GLY A 167 -7.91 -16.11 -11.77
C GLY A 167 -7.20 -14.95 -12.48
N ALA A 168 -6.75 -13.95 -11.74
CA ALA A 168 -5.87 -12.92 -12.29
C ALA A 168 -4.56 -13.54 -12.79
N GLN A 169 -4.09 -13.08 -13.96
CA GLN A 169 -2.79 -13.50 -14.47
C GLN A 169 -1.66 -12.95 -13.58
N GLN A 170 -0.52 -13.63 -13.55
CA GLN A 170 0.64 -13.23 -12.74
C GLN A 170 1.17 -11.84 -13.12
N ASP A 171 1.04 -11.46 -14.39
CA ASP A 171 1.47 -10.18 -14.96
C ASP A 171 0.32 -9.18 -15.16
N GLN A 172 -0.86 -9.43 -14.57
CA GLN A 172 -1.97 -8.48 -14.59
C GLN A 172 -1.57 -7.16 -13.93
N ASP A 173 -1.93 -6.05 -14.58
CA ASP A 173 -1.63 -4.69 -14.12
C ASP A 173 -2.85 -3.80 -14.37
N ALA A 174 -3.55 -3.46 -13.30
CA ALA A 174 -4.78 -2.67 -13.32
C ALA A 174 -4.50 -1.16 -13.50
N ARG A 175 -3.23 -0.74 -13.56
CA ARG A 175 -2.86 0.67 -13.70
C ARG A 175 -3.26 1.22 -15.07
N THR A 176 -3.40 2.54 -15.11
CA THR A 176 -3.68 3.32 -16.31
C THR A 176 -2.46 4.18 -16.62
N ALA A 177 -1.96 4.11 -17.85
CA ALA A 177 -0.88 4.98 -18.30
C ALA A 177 -1.39 6.43 -18.45
N SER A 178 -0.52 7.41 -18.19
CA SER A 178 -0.80 8.80 -18.54
C SER A 178 -0.97 8.95 -20.05
N ASP A 179 -1.92 9.78 -20.47
CA ASP A 179 -2.14 10.08 -21.88
C ASP A 179 -1.35 11.33 -22.33
N THR A 180 -1.27 11.53 -23.65
CA THR A 180 -0.61 12.68 -24.28
C THR A 180 -1.61 13.72 -24.80
N THR A 181 -2.87 13.63 -24.35
CA THR A 181 -3.92 14.56 -24.75
C THR A 181 -3.55 15.95 -24.29
N THR A 182 -3.71 16.93 -25.19
CA THR A 182 -3.46 18.32 -24.82
C THR A 182 -4.41 18.73 -23.72
N ASN A 183 -3.86 19.10 -22.56
CA ASN A 183 -4.63 19.60 -21.45
C ASN A 183 -5.28 20.94 -21.83
N THR A 184 -6.58 21.08 -21.54
CA THR A 184 -7.37 22.28 -21.79
C THR A 184 -7.57 23.13 -20.53
N SER A 185 -7.15 22.65 -19.37
CA SER A 185 -7.19 23.38 -18.10
C SER A 185 -5.86 24.09 -17.78
N ASP A 186 -5.88 24.94 -16.75
CA ASP A 186 -4.71 25.57 -16.14
C ASP A 186 -3.99 24.67 -15.11
N LYS A 187 -4.40 23.39 -14.99
CA LYS A 187 -3.91 22.46 -13.96
C LYS A 187 -2.78 21.58 -14.50
N VAL A 188 -1.80 21.28 -13.65
CA VAL A 188 -0.69 20.38 -14.00
C VAL A 188 -1.07 18.92 -13.74
N PHE A 189 -1.62 18.63 -12.56
CA PHE A 189 -2.10 17.30 -12.19
C PHE A 189 -3.62 17.26 -12.16
N HIS A 190 -4.18 16.12 -12.56
CA HIS A 190 -5.61 15.86 -12.56
C HIS A 190 -5.86 14.55 -11.83
N SER A 191 -6.75 14.57 -10.84
CA SER A 191 -7.16 13.35 -10.14
C SER A 191 -7.94 12.45 -11.09
N ASN A 192 -7.28 11.39 -11.58
CA ASN A 192 -7.82 10.43 -12.52
C ASN A 192 -7.11 9.08 -12.35
N ALA A 193 -7.50 8.08 -13.14
CA ALA A 193 -6.93 6.73 -13.05
C ALA A 193 -5.41 6.68 -13.26
N ALA A 194 -4.83 7.56 -14.09
CA ALA A 194 -3.39 7.60 -14.34
C ALA A 194 -2.61 8.18 -13.15
N LEU A 195 -3.15 9.24 -12.52
CA LEU A 195 -2.56 9.80 -11.31
C LEU A 195 -2.74 8.84 -10.13
N ASP A 196 -3.90 8.21 -10.00
CA ASP A 196 -4.14 7.14 -9.02
C ASP A 196 -3.20 5.94 -9.22
N SER A 197 -2.67 5.73 -10.42
CA SER A 197 -1.70 4.64 -10.66
C SER A 197 -0.31 4.92 -10.06
N GLN A 198 -0.07 6.12 -9.52
CA GLN A 198 1.19 6.49 -8.88
C GLN A 198 1.23 6.07 -7.41
N VAL A 199 2.44 5.83 -6.89
CA VAL A 199 2.72 5.57 -5.47
C VAL A 199 4.04 6.24 -5.10
N ILE A 200 4.04 6.98 -3.99
CA ILE A 200 5.24 7.57 -3.41
C ILE A 200 5.78 6.66 -2.30
N TYR A 201 7.09 6.49 -2.22
CA TYR A 201 7.74 5.85 -1.08
C TYR A 201 8.66 6.86 -0.37
N GLU A 202 8.32 7.21 0.87
CA GLU A 202 9.17 8.01 1.76
C GLU A 202 10.23 7.08 2.35
N GLY A 203 11.36 7.00 1.64
CA GLY A 203 12.35 5.95 1.83
C GLY A 203 13.39 6.23 2.90
N PHE A 204 13.03 6.87 4.01
CA PHE A 204 13.94 7.13 5.12
C PHE A 204 13.19 7.28 6.45
N SER A 205 13.93 7.17 7.54
CA SER A 205 13.49 7.55 8.89
C SER A 205 14.55 8.42 9.56
N ASN A 206 14.12 9.26 10.50
CA ASN A 206 15.04 10.06 11.31
C ASN A 206 15.96 9.19 12.19
N PHE A 207 15.51 8.01 12.61
CA PHE A 207 16.17 7.24 13.67
C PHE A 207 17.11 6.14 13.15
N GLN A 208 17.33 6.11 11.83
CA GLN A 208 18.22 5.15 11.19
C GLN A 208 19.62 5.17 11.81
N ALA A 209 20.19 4.00 12.06
CA ALA A 209 21.57 3.89 12.49
C ALA A 209 22.54 4.42 11.42
N PHE A 210 23.69 4.95 11.84
CA PHE A 210 24.78 5.25 10.91
C PHE A 210 25.37 3.95 10.37
N ALA A 211 25.63 3.90 9.07
CA ALA A 211 26.34 2.80 8.42
C ALA A 211 27.70 2.54 9.09
N THR A 212 28.00 1.29 9.39
CA THR A 212 29.30 0.86 9.95
C THR A 212 30.32 0.51 8.88
N ASP A 213 29.85 0.18 7.67
CA ASP A 213 30.68 0.06 6.47
C ASP A 213 29.95 0.56 5.20
N SER A 214 30.65 0.58 4.07
CA SER A 214 30.12 1.16 2.83
C SER A 214 28.90 0.44 2.25
N SER A 215 28.72 -0.85 2.53
CA SER A 215 27.58 -1.63 2.04
C SER A 215 26.28 -1.30 2.78
N GLU A 216 26.37 -0.75 3.99
CA GLU A 216 25.22 -0.37 4.82
C GLU A 216 24.70 1.05 4.55
N TYR A 217 25.40 1.84 3.73
CA TYR A 217 24.91 3.16 3.35
C TYR A 217 23.53 3.07 2.71
N THR A 218 22.57 3.86 3.20
CA THR A 218 21.19 3.88 2.71
C THR A 218 21.10 3.94 1.20
N ASN A 219 21.86 4.83 0.54
CA ASN A 219 21.80 4.96 -0.92
C ASN A 219 22.35 3.72 -1.66
N VAL A 220 23.33 3.02 -1.06
CA VAL A 220 23.83 1.74 -1.60
C VAL A 220 22.76 0.66 -1.52
N VAL A 221 22.08 0.55 -0.37
CA VAL A 221 21.00 -0.41 -0.15
C VAL A 221 19.78 -0.09 -1.04
N ILE A 222 19.44 1.19 -1.24
CA ILE A 222 18.39 1.62 -2.18
C ILE A 222 18.70 1.13 -3.59
N ALA A 223 19.92 1.38 -4.10
CA ALA A 223 20.32 0.96 -5.44
C ALA A 223 20.23 -0.58 -5.62
N GLN A 224 20.59 -1.34 -4.59
CA GLN A 224 20.48 -2.81 -4.60
C GLN A 224 19.04 -3.34 -4.58
N ASN A 225 18.08 -2.54 -4.10
CA ASN A 225 16.68 -2.95 -3.91
C ASN A 225 15.70 -2.29 -4.88
N ALA A 226 16.19 -1.66 -5.97
CA ALA A 226 15.35 -0.99 -6.97
C ALA A 226 14.19 -1.86 -7.50
N ASP A 227 14.45 -3.15 -7.75
CA ASP A 227 13.44 -4.10 -8.24
C ASP A 227 12.33 -4.35 -7.21
N GLN A 228 12.64 -4.32 -5.91
CA GLN A 228 11.64 -4.48 -4.84
C GLN A 228 10.66 -3.29 -4.84
N PHE A 229 11.17 -2.06 -4.92
CA PHE A 229 10.33 -0.86 -4.99
C PHE A 229 9.46 -0.86 -6.25
N LYS A 230 10.02 -1.32 -7.38
CA LYS A 230 9.27 -1.50 -8.63
C LYS A 230 8.16 -2.53 -8.50
N GLN A 231 8.41 -3.67 -7.83
CA GLN A 231 7.39 -4.69 -7.57
C GLN A 231 6.24 -4.17 -6.69
N TRP A 232 6.53 -3.26 -5.75
CA TRP A 232 5.50 -2.55 -4.97
C TRP A 232 4.72 -1.51 -5.77
N GLY A 233 5.10 -1.26 -7.03
CA GLY A 233 4.48 -0.23 -7.86
C GLY A 233 4.90 1.19 -7.48
N VAL A 234 6.01 1.37 -6.76
CA VAL A 234 6.56 2.71 -6.44
C VAL A 234 6.94 3.40 -7.75
N THR A 235 6.38 4.58 -7.98
CA THR A 235 6.67 5.40 -9.16
C THR A 235 7.46 6.66 -8.82
N SER A 236 7.49 7.06 -7.55
CA SER A 236 8.29 8.17 -7.04
C SER A 236 8.94 7.78 -5.72
N PHE A 237 10.27 7.68 -5.71
CA PHE A 237 11.04 7.45 -4.49
C PHE A 237 11.41 8.80 -3.86
N GLN A 238 10.85 9.12 -2.71
CA GLN A 238 11.19 10.32 -1.93
C GLN A 238 12.39 9.99 -1.04
N LEU A 239 13.60 10.31 -1.52
CA LEU A 239 14.82 10.21 -0.71
C LEU A 239 14.78 11.21 0.46
N ALA A 240 15.58 10.93 1.49
CA ALA A 240 15.92 11.92 2.50
C ALA A 240 16.61 13.15 1.88
N PRO A 241 16.58 14.32 2.54
CA PRO A 241 17.46 15.43 2.18
C PRO A 241 18.91 14.97 2.23
N GLN A 242 19.60 15.05 1.10
CA GLN A 242 20.97 14.53 0.99
C GLN A 242 22.03 15.52 1.50
N TYR A 243 21.63 16.65 2.08
CA TYR A 243 22.54 17.70 2.53
C TYR A 243 23.38 17.22 3.72
N ARG A 244 24.66 17.61 3.77
CA ARG A 244 25.51 17.33 4.93
C ARG A 244 24.95 18.03 6.18
N SER A 245 24.74 17.25 7.24
CA SER A 245 24.28 17.77 8.53
C SER A 245 25.23 18.83 9.10
N SER A 246 24.67 19.86 9.75
CA SER A 246 25.45 20.87 10.50
C SER A 246 26.13 20.28 11.74
N THR A 247 25.61 19.17 12.28
CA THR A 247 26.09 18.46 13.49
C THR A 247 26.20 19.32 14.76
N ASP A 248 25.57 20.50 14.77
CA ASP A 248 25.63 21.44 15.89
C ASP A 248 24.78 21.02 17.10
N THR A 249 23.98 19.96 16.96
CA THR A 249 23.10 19.38 17.99
C THR A 249 22.05 20.34 18.56
N SER A 250 21.77 21.45 17.87
CA SER A 250 20.81 22.48 18.31
C SER A 250 19.34 22.05 18.16
N PHE A 251 19.07 21.08 17.28
CA PHE A 251 17.76 20.49 17.03
C PHE A 251 17.88 19.01 16.65
N LEU A 252 16.78 18.25 16.77
CA LEU A 252 16.74 16.81 16.45
C LEU A 252 17.44 16.49 15.12
N ASP A 253 17.12 17.23 14.08
CA ASP A 253 17.67 17.05 12.73
C ASP A 253 19.21 17.08 12.67
N SER A 254 19.83 17.94 13.49
CA SER A 254 21.29 18.04 13.60
C SER A 254 21.92 16.99 14.53
N ILE A 255 21.12 16.37 15.41
CA ILE A 255 21.55 15.30 16.33
C ILE A 255 21.62 13.97 15.57
N ILE A 256 20.52 13.59 14.92
CA ILE A 256 20.44 12.34 14.16
C ILE A 256 20.90 12.47 12.70
N GLN A 257 21.17 13.70 12.24
CA GLN A 257 21.78 14.02 10.96
C GLN A 257 20.95 13.63 9.71
N ASN A 258 19.61 13.75 9.80
CA ASN A 258 18.68 13.43 8.70
C ASN A 258 18.77 14.35 7.45
N GLY A 259 19.72 15.27 7.44
CA GLY A 259 19.96 16.21 6.35
C GLY A 259 19.04 17.43 6.30
N TYR A 260 18.08 17.61 7.23
CA TYR A 260 17.27 18.85 7.25
C TYR A 260 18.00 20.04 7.87
N ALA A 261 18.94 19.80 8.79
CA ALA A 261 19.79 20.83 9.37
C ALA A 261 21.17 20.82 8.71
N PHE A 262 21.48 21.80 7.87
CA PHE A 262 22.70 21.86 7.07
C PHE A 262 23.28 23.27 7.01
N THR A 263 24.59 23.37 6.75
CA THR A 263 25.28 24.65 6.56
C THR A 263 25.49 24.96 5.07
N ASP A 264 25.89 23.96 4.28
CA ASP A 264 26.09 24.09 2.84
C ASP A 264 24.99 23.34 2.08
N ARG A 265 24.10 24.11 1.42
CA ARG A 265 22.97 23.59 0.64
C ARG A 265 23.38 22.84 -0.64
N TYR A 266 24.66 22.86 -1.01
CA TYR A 266 25.20 22.18 -2.18
C TYR A 266 26.12 21.00 -1.83
N ASP A 267 26.36 20.72 -0.55
CA ASP A 267 27.13 19.55 -0.15
C ASP A 267 26.21 18.35 0.07
N LEU A 268 26.17 17.44 -0.92
CA LEU A 268 25.38 16.20 -0.89
C LEU A 268 26.24 14.96 -0.53
N GLY A 269 27.33 15.16 0.22
CA GLY A 269 28.29 14.08 0.53
C GLY A 269 29.55 14.11 -0.32
N TYR A 270 30.04 15.30 -0.68
CA TYR A 270 31.32 15.47 -1.37
C TYR A 270 32.49 15.34 -0.39
N GLY A 271 33.51 14.55 -0.75
CA GLY A 271 34.73 14.34 0.05
C GLY A 271 34.51 13.40 1.25
N THR A 272 33.54 13.70 2.10
CA THR A 272 33.08 12.83 3.18
C THR A 272 31.60 12.46 2.99
N PRO A 273 31.18 11.24 3.37
CA PRO A 273 29.79 10.82 3.22
C PRO A 273 28.84 11.61 4.14
N THR A 274 27.56 11.69 3.79
CA THR A 274 26.47 12.01 4.72
C THR A 274 26.03 10.73 5.45
N GLN A 275 24.97 10.80 6.27
CA GLN A 275 24.34 9.60 6.87
C GLN A 275 23.98 8.54 5.81
N TYR A 276 23.64 8.97 4.60
CA TYR A 276 23.11 8.11 3.54
C TYR A 276 24.17 7.62 2.55
N GLY A 277 25.38 8.19 2.58
CA GLY A 277 26.49 7.80 1.70
C GLY A 277 27.28 8.98 1.13
N ALA A 278 28.28 8.66 0.32
CA ALA A 278 29.00 9.65 -0.48
C ALA A 278 28.16 10.05 -1.71
N VAL A 279 28.53 11.16 -2.34
CA VAL A 279 27.84 11.68 -3.51
C VAL A 279 27.75 10.67 -4.68
N ASP A 280 28.72 9.77 -4.82
CA ASP A 280 28.68 8.70 -5.83
C ASP A 280 27.58 7.67 -5.54
N HIS A 281 27.28 7.40 -4.25
CA HIS A 281 26.18 6.51 -3.87
C HIS A 281 24.81 7.12 -4.16
N VAL A 282 24.67 8.44 -4.05
CA VAL A 282 23.41 9.16 -4.40
C VAL A 282 23.11 9.09 -5.89
N ARG A 283 24.16 9.09 -6.72
CA ARG A 283 24.05 9.07 -8.19
C ARG A 283 23.81 7.67 -8.75
N ALA A 284 24.32 6.65 -8.07
CA ALA A 284 24.16 5.24 -8.45
C ALA A 284 22.72 4.78 -8.24
#